data_AF-A0A1X1ILY4-F1
#
_entry.id   AF-A0A1X1ILY4-F1
#
_cell.length_a   1.000
_cell.length_b   1.000
_cell.length_c   1.000
_cell.angle_alpha   90.00
_cell.angle_beta   90.00
_cell.angle_gamma   90.00
#
_symmetry.space_group_name_H-M   'P 1'
#
loop_
_entity.id
_entity.type
_entity.pdbx_description
1 polymer ?
#
loop_
_entity_poly.entity_id
_entity_poly.type
_entity_poly.pdbx_seq_one_letter_code
_entity_poly.pdbx_strand_id
1 'polypeptide(L)'
;MRIVRENVGANGNTYTLESIGRPAPSGIDDPIVKGIDGIYKNQTPPPSYVINETKWGSSEINQITRTGPQMSRKWIENRLNDLDRATKMDLMDALESGDVEFVISKVGSSGEISTYHAQEVIDSAGQVIKVVKGPVWP
;
A
#
# COMPACT_ATOMS: atom_id res chain seq x y z
N MET A 1 -14.84 -6.63 -10.53
CA MET A 1 -13.75 -7.53 -10.99
C MET A 1 -12.94 -7.93 -9.77
N ARG A 2 -13.03 -9.19 -9.32
CA ARG A 2 -12.29 -9.71 -8.16
C ARG A 2 -10.97 -10.26 -8.69
N ILE A 3 -9.93 -9.43 -8.71
CA ILE A 3 -8.58 -9.94 -9.03
C ILE A 3 -8.05 -10.56 -7.75
N VAL A 4 -8.00 -11.89 -7.73
CA VAL A 4 -7.21 -12.66 -6.77
C VAL A 4 -5.85 -12.85 -7.41
N ARG A 5 -4.80 -12.23 -6.86
CA ARG A 5 -3.42 -12.54 -7.25
C ARG A 5 -2.82 -13.42 -6.17
N GLU A 6 -2.25 -14.54 -6.58
CA GLU A 6 -1.30 -15.30 -5.77
C GLU A 6 0.04 -14.57 -5.87
N ASN A 7 0.46 -13.91 -4.79
CA ASN A 7 1.80 -13.36 -4.67
C ASN A 7 2.57 -14.19 -3.65
N VAL A 8 3.89 -14.33 -3.81
CA VAL A 8 4.70 -14.95 -2.75
C VAL A 8 4.72 -13.95 -1.60
N GLY A 9 4.21 -14.35 -0.44
CA GLY A 9 4.27 -13.60 0.80
C GLY A 9 5.57 -13.84 1.57
N ALA A 10 5.75 -13.10 2.67
CA ALA A 10 6.93 -13.25 3.53
C ALA A 10 7.11 -14.71 3.99
N ASN A 11 8.36 -15.18 4.03
CA ASN A 11 8.77 -16.52 4.49
C ASN A 11 8.26 -17.71 3.65
N GLY A 12 7.91 -17.49 2.37
CA GLY A 12 7.48 -18.56 1.47
C GLY A 12 6.00 -18.94 1.61
N ASN A 13 5.21 -18.13 2.32
CA ASN A 13 3.76 -18.20 2.28
C ASN A 13 3.25 -17.70 0.91
N THR A 14 2.08 -18.12 0.47
CA THR A 14 1.41 -17.52 -0.70
C THR A 14 0.28 -16.64 -0.20
N TYR A 15 0.26 -15.38 -0.61
CA TYR A 15 -0.84 -14.47 -0.33
C TYR A 15 -1.91 -14.57 -1.39
N THR A 16 -3.13 -14.85 -0.95
CA THR A 16 -4.34 -14.72 -1.75
C THR A 16 -4.93 -13.34 -1.50
N LEU A 17 -4.65 -12.36 -2.37
CA LEU A 17 -5.05 -10.97 -2.15
C LEU A 17 -6.34 -10.60 -2.89
N GLU A 18 -7.33 -10.07 -2.15
CA GLU A 18 -8.57 -9.52 -2.70
C GLU A 18 -8.55 -7.99 -2.65
N SER A 19 -8.69 -7.33 -3.80
CA SER A 19 -8.80 -5.86 -3.87
C SER A 19 -10.13 -5.37 -3.27
N ILE A 20 -10.05 -4.49 -2.27
CA ILE A 20 -11.21 -3.93 -1.57
C ILE A 20 -11.31 -2.40 -1.68
N GLY A 21 -10.30 -1.74 -2.26
CA GLY A 21 -10.30 -0.31 -2.53
C GLY A 21 -11.02 0.07 -3.83
N ARG A 22 -10.72 1.28 -4.32
CA ARG A 22 -11.19 1.76 -5.62
C ARG A 22 -10.89 0.73 -6.73
N PRO A 23 -11.79 0.59 -7.73
CA PRO A 23 -11.49 -0.25 -8.88
C PRO A 23 -10.25 0.29 -9.61
N ALA A 24 -9.47 -0.63 -10.19
CA ALA A 24 -8.37 -0.25 -11.07
C ALA A 24 -8.93 0.54 -12.27
N PRO A 25 -8.18 1.52 -12.81
CA PRO A 25 -8.54 2.16 -14.06
C PRO A 25 -8.78 1.12 -15.15
N SER A 26 -9.87 1.30 -15.89
CA SER A 26 -10.32 0.48 -17.00
C SER A 26 -9.68 0.87 -18.34
N GLY A 27 -9.08 2.06 -18.43
CA GLY A 27 -8.42 2.56 -19.63
C GLY A 27 -7.56 3.80 -19.39
N ILE A 28 -6.85 4.26 -20.43
CA ILE A 28 -5.96 5.43 -20.38
C ILE A 28 -6.72 6.75 -20.21
N ASP A 29 -8.00 6.77 -20.59
CA ASP A 29 -8.87 7.95 -20.52
C ASP A 29 -9.56 8.10 -19.16
N ASP A 30 -9.40 7.13 -18.26
CA ASP A 30 -9.98 7.21 -16.92
C ASP A 30 -9.36 8.38 -16.14
N PRO A 31 -10.16 9.13 -15.36
CA PRO A 31 -9.65 10.25 -14.59
C PRO A 31 -8.47 9.85 -13.69
N ILE A 32 -7.44 10.69 -13.65
CA ILE A 32 -6.31 10.48 -12.74
C ILE A 32 -6.80 10.66 -11.30
N VAL A 33 -7.00 9.54 -10.59
CA VAL A 33 -7.38 9.54 -9.18
C VAL A 33 -6.12 9.58 -8.31
N LYS A 34 -6.00 10.62 -7.47
CA LYS A 34 -4.92 10.76 -6.49
C LYS A 34 -5.27 9.98 -5.22
N GLY A 35 -4.36 9.15 -4.71
CA GLY A 35 -4.59 8.41 -3.46
C GLY A 35 -3.79 7.11 -3.42
N ILE A 36 -4.21 6.19 -2.55
CA ILE A 36 -3.63 4.84 -2.45
C ILE A 36 -3.97 4.07 -3.72
N ASP A 37 -2.97 3.44 -4.34
CA ASP A 37 -3.17 2.69 -5.59
C ASP A 37 -3.87 1.35 -5.39
N GLY A 38 -3.55 0.62 -4.33
CA GLY A 38 -4.19 -0.65 -4.01
C GLY A 38 -4.36 -0.87 -2.51
N ILE A 39 -5.54 -1.36 -2.12
CA ILE A 39 -5.84 -1.86 -0.79
C ILE A 39 -6.37 -3.28 -0.96
N TYR A 40 -5.70 -4.24 -0.32
CA TYR A 40 -5.99 -5.65 -0.46
C TYR A 40 -6.26 -6.29 0.90
N LYS A 41 -7.33 -7.08 0.97
CA LYS A 41 -7.58 -8.01 2.07
C LYS A 41 -6.90 -9.33 1.76
N ASN A 42 -6.03 -9.79 2.66
CA ASN A 42 -5.37 -11.07 2.54
C ASN A 42 -6.32 -12.18 3.00
N GLN A 43 -6.62 -13.13 2.13
CA GLN A 43 -7.45 -14.29 2.43
C GLN A 43 -6.63 -15.42 3.09
N THR A 44 -5.32 -15.25 3.17
CA THR A 44 -4.35 -16.17 3.81
C THR A 44 -3.46 -15.39 4.78
N PRO A 45 -4.03 -14.78 5.84
CA PRO A 45 -3.28 -13.99 6.82
C PRO A 45 -2.28 -14.87 7.62
N PRO A 46 -1.22 -14.28 8.20
CA PRO A 46 -0.89 -12.84 8.26
C PRO A 46 -0.07 -12.31 7.06
N PRO A 47 -0.07 -10.98 6.81
CA PRO A 47 -0.88 -9.95 7.48
C PRO A 47 -2.34 -10.00 7.03
N SER A 48 -3.28 -9.39 7.75
CA SER A 48 -4.69 -9.28 7.29
C SER A 48 -4.85 -8.37 6.08
N TYR A 49 -3.99 -7.34 5.93
CA TYR A 49 -4.08 -6.39 4.83
C TYR A 49 -2.73 -6.07 4.20
N VAL A 50 -2.76 -5.77 2.90
CA VAL A 50 -1.62 -5.23 2.15
C VAL A 50 -2.07 -3.94 1.49
N ILE A 51 -1.30 -2.87 1.69
CA ILE A 51 -1.54 -1.56 1.05
C ILE A 51 -0.38 -1.27 0.11
N ASN A 52 -0.67 -1.03 -1.16
CA ASN A 52 0.34 -0.85 -2.20
C ASN A 52 0.27 0.53 -2.85
N GLU A 53 1.44 1.12 -3.07
CA GLU A 53 1.65 2.31 -3.90
C GLU A 53 2.56 1.96 -5.07
N THR A 54 2.17 2.37 -6.28
CA THR A 54 2.94 2.11 -7.50
C THR A 54 3.68 3.36 -7.96
N LYS A 55 4.97 3.20 -8.29
CA LYS A 55 5.82 4.26 -8.83
C LYS A 55 6.39 3.86 -10.17
N TRP A 56 6.17 4.72 -11.18
CA TRP A 56 6.65 4.48 -12.54
C TRP A 56 7.86 5.34 -12.90
N GLY A 57 8.83 4.76 -13.60
CA GLY A 57 10.00 5.46 -14.13
C GLY A 57 10.82 6.10 -13.01
N SER A 58 11.05 7.41 -13.06
CA SER A 58 11.78 8.17 -12.02
C SER A 58 10.91 8.63 -10.85
N SER A 59 9.61 8.28 -10.82
CA SER A 59 8.70 8.71 -9.75
C SER A 59 9.07 8.07 -8.42
N GLU A 60 9.00 8.83 -7.33
CA GLU A 60 9.32 8.36 -5.97
C GLU A 60 8.19 8.69 -4.99
N ILE A 61 8.27 8.14 -3.77
CA ILE A 61 7.35 8.45 -2.69
C ILE A 61 7.42 9.94 -2.36
N ASN A 62 6.27 10.61 -2.39
CA ASN A 62 6.22 12.02 -2.05
C ASN A 62 6.37 12.21 -0.54
N GLN A 63 7.51 12.76 -0.11
CA GLN A 63 7.81 12.97 1.30
C GLN A 63 7.04 14.15 1.89
N ILE A 64 6.53 15.07 1.06
CA ILE A 64 5.91 16.31 1.49
C ILE A 64 4.45 16.32 1.04
N THR A 65 3.56 15.94 1.95
CA THR A 65 2.11 16.07 1.76
C THR A 65 1.46 16.73 2.98
N ARG A 66 0.19 17.11 2.86
CA ARG A 66 -0.58 17.77 3.94
C ARG A 66 -0.67 16.94 5.23
N THR A 67 -0.58 15.61 5.14
CA THR A 67 -0.81 14.70 6.29
C THR A 67 0.43 13.88 6.66
N GLY A 68 1.62 14.32 6.24
CA GLY A 68 2.88 13.58 6.39
C GLY A 68 3.35 12.90 5.10
N PRO A 69 4.47 12.16 5.11
CA PRO A 69 4.98 11.45 3.94
C PRO A 69 3.92 10.50 3.35
N GLN A 70 3.88 10.38 2.03
CA GLN A 70 3.06 9.38 1.35
C GLN A 70 3.45 7.98 1.86
N MET A 71 2.45 7.10 1.97
CA MET A 71 2.58 5.75 2.56
C MET A 71 2.92 5.70 4.05
N SER A 72 2.95 6.85 4.76
CA SER A 72 2.94 6.82 6.22
C SER A 72 1.56 6.42 6.73
N ARG A 73 1.48 5.83 7.93
CA ARG A 73 0.23 5.45 8.60
C ARG A 73 -0.77 6.62 8.60
N LYS A 74 -0.34 7.79 9.09
CA LYS A 74 -1.19 9.00 9.14
C LYS A 74 -1.68 9.40 7.76
N TRP A 75 -0.86 9.27 6.72
CA TRP A 75 -1.26 9.58 5.36
C TRP A 75 -2.32 8.62 4.81
N ILE A 76 -2.19 7.33 5.15
CA ILE A 76 -3.11 6.25 4.75
C ILE A 76 -4.45 6.40 5.45
N GLU A 77 -4.47 6.57 6.77
CA GLU A 77 -5.70 6.74 7.57
C GLU A 77 -6.61 7.84 7.00
N ASN A 78 -6.02 8.93 6.50
CA ASN A 78 -6.71 10.06 5.89
C ASN A 78 -7.29 9.78 4.48
N ARG A 79 -7.08 8.59 3.93
CA ARG A 79 -7.42 8.20 2.54
C ARG A 79 -8.23 6.91 2.43
N LEU A 80 -8.76 6.40 3.55
CA LEU A 80 -9.62 5.21 3.57
C LEU A 80 -11.11 5.52 3.38
N ASN A 81 -11.46 6.64 2.75
CA ASN A 81 -12.86 7.10 2.69
C ASN A 81 -13.72 6.36 1.66
N ASP A 82 -13.10 5.69 0.70
CA ASP A 82 -13.80 4.93 -0.34
C ASP A 82 -14.18 3.52 0.11
N LEU A 83 -13.79 3.11 1.32
CA LEU A 83 -14.15 1.83 1.92
C LEU A 83 -15.49 1.93 2.66
N ASP A 84 -16.24 0.82 2.70
CA ASP A 84 -17.40 0.73 3.57
C ASP A 84 -16.99 0.82 5.05
N ARG A 85 -17.95 1.17 5.90
CA ARG A 85 -17.69 1.44 7.33
C ARG A 85 -17.07 0.26 8.05
N ALA A 86 -17.54 -0.97 7.79
CA ALA A 86 -17.05 -2.15 8.50
C ALA A 86 -15.60 -2.46 8.10
N THR A 87 -15.33 -2.52 6.79
CA THR A 87 -13.98 -2.74 6.26
C THR A 87 -13.01 -1.65 6.71
N LYS A 88 -13.46 -0.38 6.75
CA LYS A 88 -12.64 0.73 7.26
C LYS A 88 -12.28 0.54 8.73
N MET A 89 -13.21 0.09 9.57
CA MET A 89 -12.93 -0.17 10.99
C MET A 89 -11.93 -1.32 11.15
N ASP A 90 -12.16 -2.44 10.47
CA ASP A 90 -11.22 -3.58 10.50
C ASP A 90 -9.81 -3.19 10.05
N LEU A 91 -9.70 -2.35 9.01
CA LEU A 91 -8.40 -1.87 8.53
C LEU A 91 -7.75 -0.88 9.50
N MET A 92 -8.52 -0.05 10.21
CA MET A 92 -7.97 0.84 11.26
C MET A 92 -7.40 0.03 12.43
N ASP A 93 -8.09 -1.05 12.85
CA ASP A 93 -7.61 -1.96 13.89
C ASP A 93 -6.34 -2.71 13.44
N ALA A 94 -6.31 -3.16 12.19
CA ALA A 94 -5.12 -3.79 11.59
C ALA A 94 -3.94 -2.82 11.47
N LEU A 95 -4.20 -1.55 11.11
CA LEU A 95 -3.21 -0.49 11.18
C LEU A 95 -2.71 -0.40 12.62
N GLU A 96 -3.56 -0.16 13.64
CA GLU A 96 -3.17 -0.01 15.05
C GLU A 96 -2.31 -1.17 15.57
N SER A 97 -2.72 -2.41 15.31
CA SER A 97 -2.02 -3.62 15.75
C SER A 97 -0.74 -3.96 14.96
N GLY A 98 -0.54 -3.35 13.78
CA GLY A 98 0.55 -3.69 12.88
C GLY A 98 0.29 -4.93 12.01
N ASP A 99 -0.95 -5.41 11.95
CA ASP A 99 -1.39 -6.53 11.10
C ASP A 99 -1.63 -6.08 9.63
N VAL A 100 -0.69 -5.32 9.11
CA VAL A 100 -0.72 -4.71 7.79
C VAL A 100 0.68 -4.60 7.23
N GLU A 101 0.81 -4.90 5.94
CA GLU A 101 2.04 -4.62 5.19
C GLU A 101 1.84 -3.44 4.25
N PHE A 102 2.79 -2.51 4.28
CA PHE A 102 2.88 -1.41 3.33
C PHE A 102 3.88 -1.78 2.24
N VAL A 103 3.49 -1.66 0.98
CA VAL A 103 4.26 -2.10 -0.18
C VAL A 103 4.43 -0.95 -1.18
N ILE A 104 5.63 -0.83 -1.73
CA ILE A 104 5.97 0.07 -2.83
C ILE A 104 6.33 -0.80 -4.03
N SER A 105 5.51 -0.75 -5.06
CA SER A 105 5.78 -1.36 -6.36
C SER A 105 6.49 -0.37 -7.27
N LYS A 106 7.73 -0.64 -7.67
CA LYS A 106 8.48 0.16 -8.63
C LYS A 106 8.40 -0.49 -10.00
N VAL A 107 7.86 0.24 -10.98
CA VAL A 107 7.83 -0.15 -12.39
C VAL A 107 8.90 0.65 -13.12
N GLY A 108 9.89 -0.05 -13.67
CA GLY A 108 10.93 0.56 -14.47
C GLY A 108 10.46 0.92 -15.88
N SER A 109 11.31 1.63 -16.62
CA SER A 109 10.96 2.14 -17.95
C SER A 109 10.80 1.03 -19.00
N SER A 110 11.37 -0.16 -18.76
CA SER A 110 11.18 -1.34 -19.61
C SER A 110 10.05 -2.26 -19.13
N GLY A 111 9.31 -1.88 -18.09
CA GLY A 111 8.17 -2.63 -17.55
C GLY A 111 8.53 -3.70 -16.53
N GLU A 112 9.79 -3.81 -16.12
CA GLU A 112 10.21 -4.61 -14.97
C GLU A 112 9.59 -4.10 -13.68
N ILE A 113 9.19 -5.01 -12.80
CA ILE A 113 8.52 -4.70 -11.53
C ILE A 113 9.41 -5.16 -10.38
N SER A 114 9.62 -4.30 -9.40
CA SER A 114 10.27 -4.64 -8.13
C SER A 114 9.42 -4.14 -6.96
N THR A 115 9.14 -5.01 -6.01
CA THR A 115 8.30 -4.73 -4.85
C THR A 115 9.14 -4.63 -3.58
N TYR A 116 8.82 -3.65 -2.73
CA TYR A 116 9.55 -3.39 -1.50
C TYR A 116 8.57 -3.14 -0.37
N HIS A 117 8.91 -3.52 0.86
CA HIS A 117 8.22 -2.99 2.02
C HIS A 117 8.42 -1.47 2.08
N ALA A 118 7.38 -0.71 2.44
CA ALA A 118 7.51 0.69 2.79
C ALA A 118 7.96 0.79 4.25
N GLN A 119 9.01 1.56 4.51
CA GLN A 119 9.54 1.74 5.85
C GLN A 119 9.43 3.20 6.27
N GLU A 120 8.69 3.45 7.34
CA GLU A 120 8.70 4.75 8.02
C GLU A 120 10.06 4.95 8.70
N VAL A 121 10.64 6.12 8.48
CA VAL A 121 11.80 6.58 9.24
C VAL A 121 11.32 7.62 10.24
N ILE A 122 11.65 7.35 11.49
CA ILE A 122 11.17 8.09 12.65
C ILE A 122 12.36 8.84 13.25
N ASP A 123 12.13 10.09 13.66
CA ASP A 123 13.13 10.88 14.38
C ASP A 123 13.22 10.52 15.87
N SER A 124 14.12 11.17 16.60
CA SER A 124 14.29 10.93 18.04
C SER A 124 13.08 11.30 18.89
N ALA A 125 12.12 12.07 18.35
CA ALA A 125 10.88 12.46 19.03
C ALA A 125 9.72 11.51 18.72
N GLY A 126 9.94 10.46 17.92
CA GLY A 126 8.88 9.52 17.53
C GLY A 126 8.05 10.00 16.34
N GLN A 127 8.46 11.07 15.64
CA GLN A 127 7.75 11.58 14.48
C GLN A 127 8.25 10.95 13.18
N VAL A 128 7.32 10.49 12.35
CA VAL A 128 7.62 10.00 11.00
C VAL A 128 8.08 11.18 10.12
N ILE A 129 9.33 11.14 9.67
CA ILE A 129 9.96 12.20 8.87
C ILE A 129 10.07 11.85 7.38
N LYS A 130 10.08 10.57 7.04
CA LYS A 130 10.07 10.10 5.64
C LYS A 130 9.59 8.65 5.55
N VAL A 131 9.18 8.24 4.37
CA VAL A 131 8.96 6.82 4.02
C VAL A 131 9.91 6.44 2.90
N VAL A 132 10.63 5.35 3.10
CA VAL A 132 11.63 4.82 2.16
C VAL A 132 11.28 3.40 1.74
N LYS A 133 11.90 2.94 0.66
CA LYS A 133 11.88 1.51 0.28
C LYS A 133 12.75 0.75 1.29
N GLY A 134 12.17 -0.24 1.93
CA GLY A 134 12.83 -1.19 2.82
C GLY A 134 13.27 -2.46 2.07
N PRO A 135 13.31 -3.61 2.76
CA PRO A 135 13.59 -4.90 2.14
C PRO A 135 12.63 -5.23 0.99
N VAL A 136 13.07 -6.08 0.07
CA VAL A 136 12.23 -6.61 -1.02
C VAL A 136 11.02 -7.31 -0.42
N TRP A 137 9.84 -6.97 -0.94
CA TRP A 137 8.60 -7.68 -0.66
C TRP A 137 8.47 -8.81 -1.69
N PRO A 138 8.29 -10.07 -1.24
CA PRO A 138 8.39 -11.26 -2.09
C PRO A 138 7.36 -11.38 -3.21
#